data_AF-A0A2G9YWS7-F1
#
_entry.id   AF-A0A2G9YWS7-F1
#
_cell.length_a   1.000
_cell.length_b   1.000
_cell.length_c   1.000
_cell.angle_alpha   90.00
_cell.angle_beta   90.00
_cell.angle_gamma   90.00
#
_symmetry.space_group_name_H-M   'P 1'
#
loop_
_entity.id
_entity.type
_entity.pdbx_description
1 polymer ?
#
loop_
_entity_poly.entity_id
_entity_poly.type
_entity_poly.pdbx_seq_one_letter_code
_entity_poly.pdbx_strand_id
1 'polypeptide(L)'
;MSEEKKVGVLEEREQNEVDLLKARISEIQSACAHEFVLARKPRLVKSLVPGVYVGKVAAREGLPPINRSDIRMILRCRKCSAVEEASILNACPLCLNSMVRDRCLGAGSREKYFGESYSYYEISLSHCSNCDFVIASDQFDQ
;
A
#
# COMPACT_ATOMS: atom_id res chain seq x y z
N MET A 1 -38.08 -15.05 32.22
CA MET A 1 -36.78 -15.71 32.06
C MET A 1 -35.79 -14.64 31.64
N SER A 2 -34.93 -14.23 32.56
CA SER A 2 -34.00 -13.13 32.34
C SER A 2 -32.60 -13.72 32.28
N GLU A 3 -32.04 -13.79 31.08
CA GLU A 3 -30.63 -14.15 30.89
C GLU A 3 -29.77 -12.91 31.17
N GLU A 4 -29.23 -12.83 32.39
CA GLU A 4 -28.19 -11.87 32.71
C GLU A 4 -26.88 -12.29 32.02
N LYS A 5 -26.54 -11.61 30.92
CA LYS A 5 -25.20 -11.63 30.33
C LYS A 5 -24.20 -11.12 31.37
N LYS A 6 -23.46 -12.03 31.99
CA LYS A 6 -22.25 -11.69 32.75
C LYS A 6 -21.21 -11.08 31.81
N VAL A 7 -21.12 -9.76 31.82
CA VAL A 7 -19.96 -9.04 31.29
C VAL A 7 -18.82 -9.31 32.25
N GLY A 8 -17.91 -10.21 31.88
CA GLY A 8 -16.70 -10.46 32.63
C GLY A 8 -15.87 -9.18 32.69
N VAL A 9 -15.79 -8.58 33.88
CA VAL A 9 -14.83 -7.52 34.17
C VAL A 9 -13.45 -8.16 34.08
N LEU A 10 -12.68 -7.80 33.07
CA LEU A 10 -11.27 -8.16 32.98
C LEU A 10 -10.58 -7.46 34.16
N GLU A 11 -10.08 -8.22 35.14
CA GLU A 11 -9.28 -7.68 36.23
C GLU A 11 -8.05 -6.96 35.64
N GLU A 12 -7.85 -5.69 36.03
CA GLU A 12 -6.65 -4.94 35.69
C GLU A 12 -5.45 -5.62 36.36
N ARG A 13 -4.60 -6.25 35.54
CA ARG A 13 -3.33 -6.81 36.00
C ARG A 13 -2.36 -5.68 36.38
N GLU A 14 -1.54 -5.90 37.39
CA GLU A 14 -0.41 -5.01 37.69
C GLU A 14 0.53 -4.91 36.48
N GLN A 15 0.95 -3.68 36.16
CA GLN A 15 1.85 -3.44 35.04
C GLN A 15 3.23 -4.04 35.32
N ASN A 16 3.68 -4.91 34.44
CA ASN A 16 5.04 -5.45 34.49
C ASN A 16 6.03 -4.55 33.73
N GLU A 17 7.32 -4.85 33.80
CA GLU A 17 8.37 -4.08 33.11
C GLU A 17 8.15 -3.99 31.59
N VAL A 18 7.58 -5.04 30.97
CA VAL A 18 7.27 -5.04 29.53
C VAL A 18 6.18 -4.02 29.20
N ASP A 19 5.16 -3.90 30.05
CA ASP A 19 4.09 -2.93 29.89
C ASP A 19 4.60 -1.49 30.04
N LEU A 20 5.48 -1.25 31.03
CA LEU A 20 6.16 0.04 31.20
C LEU A 20 7.04 0.40 30.00
N LEU A 21 7.79 -0.56 29.46
CA LEU A 21 8.61 -0.36 28.27
C LEU A 21 7.77 -0.04 27.03
N LYS A 22 6.63 -0.73 26.85
CA LYS A 22 5.69 -0.44 25.75
C LYS A 22 5.09 0.95 25.87
N ALA A 23 4.68 1.35 27.07
CA ALA A 23 4.17 2.70 27.32
C ALA A 23 5.24 3.75 26.96
N ARG A 24 6.48 3.53 27.38
CA ARG A 24 7.59 4.44 27.07
C ARG A 24 7.90 4.53 25.58
N ILE A 25 7.86 3.40 24.86
CA ILE A 25 8.00 3.37 23.40
C ILE A 25 6.87 4.19 22.75
N SER A 26 5.63 4.04 23.22
CA SER A 26 4.47 4.79 22.72
C SER A 26 4.60 6.29 22.94
N GLU A 27 5.09 6.72 24.11
CA GLU A 27 5.40 8.13 24.40
C GLU A 27 6.46 8.69 23.43
N ILE A 28 7.55 7.95 23.22
CA ILE A 28 8.62 8.36 22.29
C ILE A 28 8.07 8.47 20.86
N GLN A 29 7.25 7.51 20.42
CA GLN A 29 6.69 7.51 19.08
C GLN A 29 5.67 8.63 18.88
N SER A 30 4.80 8.90 19.85
CA SER A 30 3.79 9.96 19.75
C SER A 30 4.39 11.37 19.76
N ALA A 31 5.50 11.59 20.46
CA ALA A 31 6.22 12.86 20.45
C ALA A 31 7.20 13.02 19.26
N CYS A 32 7.35 12.01 18.41
CA CYS A 32 8.35 12.01 17.34
C CYS A 32 7.89 12.83 16.13
N ALA A 33 8.74 13.77 15.69
CA ALA A 33 8.66 14.35 14.36
C ALA A 33 9.17 13.34 13.32
N HIS A 34 8.29 12.42 12.93
CA HIS A 34 8.60 11.25 12.12
C HIS A 34 9.35 11.60 10.84
N GLU A 35 10.41 10.83 10.56
CA GLU A 35 11.12 10.85 9.29
C GLU A 35 11.16 9.42 8.76
N PHE A 36 10.16 9.11 7.92
CA PHE A 36 9.98 7.77 7.38
C PHE A 36 10.90 7.51 6.20
N VAL A 37 11.43 6.29 6.17
CA VAL A 37 12.12 5.74 5.00
C VAL A 37 11.62 4.35 4.70
N LEU A 38 11.77 3.92 3.45
CA LEU A 38 11.49 2.55 3.06
C LEU A 38 12.37 1.58 3.84
N ALA A 39 11.73 0.70 4.63
CA ALA A 39 12.41 -0.41 5.29
C ALA A 39 12.87 -1.45 4.25
N ARG A 40 12.07 -1.64 3.19
CA ARG A 40 12.36 -2.55 2.08
C ARG A 40 11.77 -2.04 0.77
N LYS A 41 12.54 -2.07 -0.31
CA LYS A 41 12.03 -1.73 -1.65
C LYS A 41 10.98 -2.76 -2.11
N PRO A 42 9.81 -2.31 -2.62
CA PRO A 42 8.82 -3.22 -3.17
C PRO A 42 9.38 -3.93 -4.41
N ARG A 43 8.93 -5.17 -4.64
CA ARG A 43 9.24 -5.91 -5.86
C ARG A 43 8.27 -5.46 -6.95
N LEU A 44 8.78 -4.69 -7.91
CA LEU A 44 7.97 -4.15 -9.00
C LEU A 44 8.27 -4.87 -10.31
N VAL A 45 7.21 -5.28 -11.00
CA VAL A 45 7.30 -5.78 -12.37
C VAL A 45 7.23 -4.61 -13.34
N LYS A 46 8.04 -4.66 -14.41
CA LYS A 46 7.99 -3.67 -15.47
C LYS A 46 6.80 -3.95 -16.40
N SER A 47 6.17 -2.89 -16.87
CA SER A 47 5.21 -2.94 -17.98
C SER A 47 5.94 -3.23 -19.29
N LEU A 48 5.18 -3.58 -20.33
CA LEU A 48 5.69 -3.59 -21.71
C LEU A 48 6.08 -2.18 -22.21
N VAL A 49 5.49 -1.13 -21.63
CA VAL A 49 5.88 0.25 -21.93
C VAL A 49 7.14 0.62 -21.13
N PRO A 50 8.23 1.07 -21.79
CA PRO A 50 9.45 1.47 -21.09
C PRO A 50 9.20 2.56 -20.05
N GLY A 51 9.84 2.43 -18.89
CA GLY A 51 9.72 3.40 -17.79
C GLY A 51 8.45 3.27 -16.95
N VAL A 52 7.53 2.35 -17.29
CA VAL A 52 6.29 2.13 -16.55
C VAL A 52 6.35 0.82 -15.77
N TYR A 53 5.85 0.84 -14.54
CA TYR A 53 5.77 -0.34 -13.68
C TYR A 53 4.32 -0.84 -13.57
N VAL A 54 4.15 -2.13 -13.33
CA VAL A 54 2.85 -2.74 -13.13
C VAL A 54 2.41 -2.51 -11.68
N GLY A 55 1.23 -1.93 -11.49
CA GLY A 55 0.57 -1.75 -10.20
C GLY A 55 -0.42 -2.87 -9.92
N LYS A 56 -1.69 -2.52 -9.66
CA LYS A 56 -2.76 -3.49 -9.44
C LYS A 56 -3.23 -4.05 -10.77
N VAL A 57 -3.23 -5.38 -10.91
CA VAL A 57 -3.77 -6.08 -12.09
C VAL A 57 -4.95 -6.93 -11.65
N ALA A 58 -6.11 -6.71 -12.26
CA ALA A 58 -7.28 -7.56 -12.11
C ALA A 58 -7.00 -8.95 -12.68
N ALA A 59 -7.40 -9.98 -11.95
CA ALA A 59 -7.40 -11.34 -12.49
C ALA A 59 -8.60 -11.58 -13.40
N ARG A 60 -8.51 -12.65 -14.18
CA ARG A 60 -9.68 -13.25 -14.83
C ARG A 60 -10.74 -13.55 -13.77
N GLU A 61 -12.00 -13.40 -14.16
CA GLU A 61 -13.15 -13.78 -13.34
C GLU A 61 -12.99 -15.21 -12.81
N GLY A 62 -13.18 -15.40 -11.50
CA GLY A 62 -12.98 -16.70 -10.83
C GLY A 62 -11.54 -17.05 -10.45
N LEU A 63 -10.54 -16.20 -10.76
CA LEU A 63 -9.15 -16.37 -10.32
C LEU A 63 -8.73 -15.26 -9.34
N PRO A 64 -7.85 -15.56 -8.37
CA PRO A 64 -7.32 -14.53 -7.48
C PRO A 64 -6.48 -13.52 -8.29
N PRO A 65 -6.51 -12.21 -7.93
CA PRO A 65 -5.71 -11.18 -8.58
C PRO A 65 -4.25 -11.62 -8.70
N ILE A 66 -3.70 -11.53 -9.92
CA ILE A 66 -2.29 -11.82 -10.15
C ILE A 66 -1.53 -10.60 -9.62
N ASN A 67 -1.09 -10.65 -8.36
CA ASN A 67 -0.18 -9.67 -7.80
C ASN A 67 1.19 -9.82 -8.48
N ARG A 68 1.35 -9.16 -9.63
CA ARG A 68 2.63 -9.10 -10.35
C ARG A 68 3.64 -8.28 -9.56
N SER A 69 3.18 -7.21 -8.90
CA SER A 69 4.02 -6.36 -8.05
C SER A 69 3.59 -6.44 -6.60
N ASP A 70 4.55 -6.33 -5.70
CA ASP A 70 4.28 -6.04 -4.30
C ASP A 70 3.87 -4.58 -4.18
N ILE A 71 2.57 -4.35 -4.10
CA ILE A 71 2.03 -2.99 -4.00
C ILE A 71 2.20 -2.39 -2.61
N ARG A 72 2.49 -3.21 -1.59
CA ARG A 72 2.65 -2.76 -0.20
C ARG A 72 4.08 -2.31 0.04
N MET A 73 4.22 -1.28 0.87
CA MET A 73 5.50 -0.76 1.33
C MET A 73 5.47 -0.69 2.84
N ILE A 74 6.60 -1.06 3.46
CA ILE A 74 6.80 -0.86 4.90
C ILE A 74 7.75 0.31 5.06
N LEU A 75 7.26 1.34 5.74
CA LEU A 75 8.02 2.51 6.12
C LEU A 75 8.48 2.38 7.56
N ARG A 76 9.69 2.82 7.85
CA ARG A 76 10.25 2.86 9.20
C ARG A 76 10.78 4.25 9.49
N CYS A 77 10.38 4.80 10.62
CA CYS A 77 10.90 6.07 11.10
C CYS A 77 12.36 5.89 11.54
N ARG A 78 13.26 6.74 11.04
CA ARG A 78 14.69 6.70 11.41
C ARG A 78 14.96 7.07 12.87
N LYS A 79 14.05 7.79 13.51
CA LYS A 79 14.24 8.35 14.86
C LYS A 79 13.66 7.46 15.95
N CYS A 80 12.40 7.05 15.81
CA CYS A 80 11.67 6.28 16.84
C CYS A 80 11.41 4.82 16.45
N SER A 81 11.86 4.37 15.26
CA SER A 81 11.57 3.05 14.72
C SER A 81 10.09 2.70 14.55
N ALA A 82 9.18 3.68 14.64
CA ALA A 82 7.77 3.49 14.29
C ALA A 82 7.66 2.92 12.88
N VAL A 83 6.70 2.02 12.68
CA VAL A 83 6.45 1.34 11.41
C VAL A 83 5.10 1.78 10.88
N GLU A 84 5.05 2.11 9.59
CA GLU A 84 3.84 2.50 8.89
C GLU A 84 3.71 1.69 7.60
N GLU A 85 2.49 1.30 7.24
CA GLU A 85 2.20 0.67 5.95
C GLU A 85 1.81 1.74 4.93
N ALA A 86 2.43 1.67 3.76
CA ALA A 86 2.09 2.49 2.60
C ALA A 86 1.86 1.61 1.37
N SER A 87 1.43 2.24 0.27
CA SER A 87 1.20 1.56 -1.01
C SER A 87 1.82 2.34 -2.14
N ILE A 88 2.38 1.64 -3.13
CA ILE A 88 2.92 2.26 -4.35
C ILE A 88 1.84 2.98 -5.17
N LEU A 89 0.56 2.74 -4.87
CA LEU A 89 -0.58 3.43 -5.49
C LEU A 89 -0.73 4.86 -4.96
N ASN A 90 -0.21 5.14 -3.76
CA ASN A 90 -0.41 6.41 -3.05
C ASN A 90 0.92 7.15 -2.80
N ALA A 91 2.03 6.42 -2.63
CA ALA A 91 3.35 6.99 -2.36
C ALA A 91 4.42 6.37 -3.27
N CYS A 92 5.34 7.20 -3.76
CA CYS A 92 6.41 6.78 -4.66
C CYS A 92 7.44 5.90 -3.93
N PRO A 93 7.79 4.72 -4.46
CA PRO A 93 8.80 3.85 -3.85
C PRO A 93 10.24 4.37 -4.00
N LEU A 94 10.46 5.47 -4.73
CA LEU A 94 11.78 6.08 -4.91
C LEU A 94 12.00 7.28 -3.99
N CYS A 95 10.98 8.15 -3.84
CA CYS A 95 11.10 9.40 -3.09
C CYS A 95 10.02 9.64 -2.03
N LEU A 96 9.08 8.69 -1.85
CA LEU A 96 7.96 8.74 -0.90
C LEU A 96 6.95 9.90 -1.09
N ASN A 97 7.11 10.73 -2.12
CA ASN A 97 6.12 11.72 -2.50
C ASN A 97 4.82 11.08 -3.01
N SER A 98 3.74 11.86 -3.00
CA SER A 98 2.42 11.42 -3.44
C SER A 98 2.42 10.93 -4.89
N MET A 99 1.59 9.92 -5.13
CA MET A 99 1.24 9.47 -6.48
C MET A 99 -0.03 10.19 -6.92
N VAL A 100 -0.01 10.74 -8.14
CA VAL A 100 -1.12 11.42 -8.77
C VAL A 100 -1.69 10.51 -9.84
N ARG A 101 -3.01 10.28 -9.81
CA ARG A 101 -3.69 9.47 -10.82
C ARG A 101 -4.01 10.34 -12.04
N ASP A 102 -3.62 9.86 -13.21
CA ASP A 102 -3.92 10.46 -14.51
C ASP A 102 -5.24 9.93 -15.10
N ARG A 103 -5.50 10.30 -16.36
CA ARG A 103 -6.59 9.79 -17.18
C ARG A 103 -6.51 8.28 -17.38
N CYS A 104 -7.69 7.65 -17.44
CA CYS A 104 -7.82 6.30 -17.96
C CYS A 104 -7.52 6.29 -19.46
N LEU A 105 -6.78 5.27 -19.89
CA LEU A 105 -6.51 4.99 -21.29
C LEU A 105 -7.54 3.95 -21.70
N GLY A 106 -8.42 4.31 -22.62
CA GLY A 106 -9.59 3.50 -22.98
C GLY A 106 -9.30 2.11 -23.53
N ALA A 107 -10.30 1.51 -24.20
CA ALA A 107 -10.20 0.18 -24.78
C ALA A 107 -8.88 -0.09 -25.55
N GLY A 108 -8.27 -1.25 -25.30
CA GLY A 108 -7.01 -1.68 -25.92
C GLY A 108 -5.73 -1.24 -25.18
N SER A 109 -5.84 -0.36 -24.19
CA SER A 109 -4.68 0.07 -23.38
C SER A 109 -4.04 -1.10 -22.61
N ARG A 110 -4.82 -2.08 -22.16
CA ARG A 110 -4.29 -3.22 -21.40
C ARG A 110 -3.32 -4.09 -22.21
N GLU A 111 -3.59 -4.28 -23.50
CA GLU A 111 -2.69 -5.04 -24.38
C GLU A 111 -1.34 -4.32 -24.50
N LYS A 112 -1.38 -2.99 -24.64
CA LYS A 112 -0.18 -2.15 -24.71
C LYS A 112 0.67 -2.22 -23.43
N TYR A 113 0.06 -2.17 -22.24
CA TYR A 113 0.81 -2.08 -20.98
C TYR A 113 1.14 -3.43 -20.36
N PHE A 114 0.26 -4.43 -20.48
CA PHE A 114 0.39 -5.72 -19.81
C PHE A 114 0.48 -6.93 -20.74
N GLY A 115 0.25 -6.75 -22.06
CA GLY A 115 0.24 -7.85 -23.04
C GLY A 115 -1.02 -8.71 -22.97
N GLU A 116 -2.11 -8.17 -22.41
CA GLU A 116 -3.37 -8.90 -22.20
C GLU A 116 -4.55 -8.06 -22.66
N SER A 117 -5.47 -8.68 -23.39
CA SER A 117 -6.74 -8.07 -23.79
C SER A 117 -7.89 -8.57 -22.90
N TYR A 118 -8.62 -7.64 -22.27
CA TYR A 118 -9.91 -7.89 -21.63
C TYR A 118 -10.81 -6.67 -21.87
N SER A 119 -12.08 -6.91 -22.21
CA SER A 119 -13.00 -5.87 -22.67
C SER A 119 -13.57 -4.95 -21.57
N TYR A 120 -13.38 -5.28 -20.29
CA TYR A 120 -14.01 -4.58 -19.15
C TYR A 120 -13.02 -3.79 -18.28
N TYR A 121 -11.74 -3.78 -18.65
CA TYR A 121 -10.70 -3.10 -17.88
C TYR A 121 -9.93 -2.13 -18.75
N GLU A 122 -9.81 -0.91 -18.26
CA GLU A 122 -8.95 0.13 -18.80
C GLU A 122 -7.69 0.26 -17.96
N ILE A 123 -6.67 0.91 -18.50
CA ILE A 123 -5.44 1.23 -17.77
C ILE A 123 -5.56 2.63 -17.19
N SER A 124 -5.41 2.74 -15.87
CA SER A 124 -5.14 3.98 -15.18
C SER A 124 -3.63 4.12 -14.96
N LEU A 125 -3.08 5.27 -15.36
CA LEU A 125 -1.71 5.63 -15.02
C LEU A 125 -1.71 6.45 -13.74
N SER A 126 -0.70 6.21 -12.89
CA SER A 126 -0.35 7.15 -11.83
C SER A 126 1.12 7.49 -11.91
N HIS A 127 1.46 8.76 -11.77
CA HIS A 127 2.84 9.25 -11.75
C HIS A 127 3.19 9.84 -10.38
N CYS A 128 4.48 9.85 -10.04
CA CYS A 128 4.94 10.55 -8.86
C CYS A 128 4.96 12.06 -9.11
N SER A 129 4.48 12.85 -8.15
CA SER A 129 4.49 14.32 -8.22
C SER A 129 5.89 14.97 -8.25
N ASN A 130 6.96 14.20 -8.02
CA ASN A 130 8.31 14.72 -7.85
C ASN A 130 9.39 14.03 -8.71
N CYS A 131 9.11 12.85 -9.28
CA CYS A 131 10.07 12.14 -10.14
C CYS A 131 9.37 11.35 -11.24
N ASP A 132 10.13 10.79 -12.18
CA ASP A 132 9.61 10.12 -13.37
C ASP A 132 9.05 8.70 -13.11
N PHE A 133 8.71 8.37 -11.87
CA PHE A 133 8.14 7.07 -11.53
C PHE A 133 6.68 6.99 -11.95
N VAL A 134 6.35 5.99 -12.78
CA VAL A 134 4.99 5.78 -13.30
C VAL A 134 4.55 4.34 -13.06
N ILE A 135 3.30 4.17 -12.64
CA ILE A 135 2.63 2.88 -12.55
C ILE A 135 1.43 2.82 -13.50
N ALA A 136 1.20 1.66 -14.09
CA ALA A 136 -0.02 1.30 -14.78
C ALA A 136 -0.81 0.31 -13.91
N SER A 137 -2.08 0.60 -13.66
CA SER A 137 -2.99 -0.30 -12.93
C SER A 137 -4.27 -0.49 -13.72
N ASP A 138 -4.90 -1.65 -13.57
CA ASP A 138 -6.25 -1.83 -14.07
C ASP A 138 -7.24 -0.96 -13.29
N GLN A 139 -8.16 -0.38 -14.05
CA GLN A 139 -9.36 0.25 -13.56
C GLN A 139 -10.57 -0.41 -14.23
N PHE A 140 -11.60 -0.68 -13.43
CA PHE A 140 -12.84 -1.25 -13.94
C PHE A 140 -13.58 -0.17 -14.72
N ASP A 141 -13.94 -0.48 -15.96
CA ASP A 141 -14.72 0.37 -16.84
C ASP A 141 -16.20 0.11 -16.58
N GLN A 142 -16.84 0.99 -15.80
CA GLN A 142 -18.29 1.01 -15.56
C GLN A 142 -18.83 2.42 -15.67
#